data_AF-A0A5J5HK74-F1
#
_entry.id   AF-A0A5J5HK74-F1
#
_cell.length_a   1.000
_cell.length_b   1.000
_cell.length_c   1.000
_cell.angle_alpha   90.00
_cell.angle_beta   90.00
_cell.angle_gamma   90.00
#
_symmetry.space_group_name_H-M   'P 1'
#
loop_
_entity.id
_entity.type
_entity.pdbx_description
1 polymer ?
#
loop_
_entity_poly.entity_id
_entity_poly.type
_entity_poly.pdbx_seq_one_letter_code
_entity_poly.pdbx_strand_id
1 'polypeptide(L)' 'MGLFSYLSDWKASLYEKKIAEAQSLGHCPDCNGKGFQIPIVNEYSFPESYDCPSCLGSGSFSDWSSSNSR' A
#
# COMPACT_ATOMS: atom_id res chain seq x y z
N MET A 1 -22.25 15.93 -16.51
CA MET A 1 -21.72 15.51 -15.20
C MET A 1 -21.77 13.98 -15.16
N GLY A 2 -20.72 13.38 -15.73
CA GLY A 2 -20.78 12.07 -16.37
C GLY A 2 -20.44 10.91 -15.46
N LEU A 3 -20.85 9.71 -15.88
CA LEU A 3 -20.58 8.42 -15.24
C LEU A 3 -19.10 8.22 -14.85
N PHE A 4 -18.18 8.84 -15.58
CA PHE A 4 -16.74 8.82 -15.27
C PHE A 4 -16.41 9.46 -13.91
N SER A 5 -17.12 10.51 -13.49
CA SER A 5 -16.91 11.15 -12.18
C SER A 5 -17.34 10.24 -11.03
N TYR A 6 -18.50 9.60 -11.16
CA TYR A 6 -19.00 8.66 -10.14
C TYR A 6 -18.06 7.46 -9.93
N LEU A 7 -17.48 6.92 -11.01
CA LEU A 7 -16.51 5.83 -10.94
C LEU A 7 -15.20 6.25 -10.26
N SER A 8 -14.72 7.47 -10.51
CA SER A 8 -13.53 8.00 -9.84
C SER A 8 -13.77 8.23 -8.35
N ASP A 9 -14.94 8.76 -7.97
CA ASP A 9 -15.30 8.99 -6.57
C ASP A 9 -15.40 7.68 -5.79
N TRP A 10 -15.98 6.64 -6.40
CA TRP A 10 -16.06 5.32 -5.79
C TRP A 10 -14.67 4.71 -5.53
N LYS A 11 -13.76 4.81 -6.51
CA LYS A 11 -12.38 4.32 -6.36
C LYS A 11 -11.63 5.07 -5.25
N ALA A 12 -11.80 6.39 -5.17
CA ALA A 12 -11.23 7.20 -4.10
C ALA A 12 -11.75 6.77 -2.72
N SER A 13 -13.07 6.58 -2.58
CA SER A 13 -13.69 6.14 -1.33
C SER A 13 -13.18 4.76 -0.86
N LEU A 14 -12.97 3.82 -1.78
CA LEU A 14 -12.38 2.52 -1.44
C LEU A 14 -10.94 2.65 -0.94
N TYR A 15 -10.15 3.54 -1.56
CA TYR A 15 -8.78 3.78 -1.15
C TYR A 15 -8.71 4.45 0.24
N GLU A 16 -9.55 5.44 0.50
CA GLU A 16 -9.65 6.10 1.81
C GLU A 16 -10.04 5.10 2.92
N LYS A 17 -10.98 4.20 2.64
CA LYS A 17 -11.36 3.12 3.59
C LYS A 17 -10.19 2.20 3.90
N LYS A 18 -9.41 1.80 2.88
CA LYS A 18 -8.21 0.98 3.06
C LYS A 18 -7.18 1.67 3.94
N ILE A 19 -6.95 2.97 3.73
CA ILE A 19 -6.02 3.76 4.56
C ILE A 19 -6.53 3.82 6.00
N ALA A 20 -7.82 4.11 6.22
CA ALA A 20 -8.40 4.21 7.55
C ALA A 20 -8.29 2.88 8.32
N GLU A 21 -8.53 1.75 7.64
CA GLU A 21 -8.35 0.42 8.23
C GLU A 21 -6.87 0.17 8.59
N ALA A 22 -5.95 0.41 7.68
CA ALA A 22 -4.52 0.25 7.91
C ALA A 22 -4.00 1.16 9.03
N GLN A 23 -4.54 2.37 9.13
CA GLN A 23 -4.27 3.30 10.23
C GLN A 23 -4.75 2.74 11.57
N SER A 24 -5.97 2.19 11.61
CA SER A 24 -6.52 1.58 12.83
C SER A 24 -5.69 0.37 13.31
N LEU A 25 -5.10 -0.37 12.37
CA LEU A 25 -4.25 -1.52 12.63
C LEU A 25 -2.76 -1.15 12.79
N GLY A 26 -2.39 0.11 12.58
CA GLY A 26 -1.02 0.63 12.72
C GLY A 26 -0.03 0.15 11.65
N HIS A 27 -0.49 -0.41 10.53
CA HIS A 27 0.39 -0.99 9.52
C HIS A 27 0.36 -0.23 8.19
N CYS A 28 1.41 -0.40 7.38
CA CYS A 28 1.49 0.16 6.04
C CYS A 28 0.37 -0.43 5.16
N PRO A 29 -0.45 0.39 4.47
CA PRO A 29 -1.53 -0.08 3.60
C PRO A 29 -1.02 -0.70 2.29
N ASP A 30 0.20 -0.39 1.87
CA ASP A 30 0.75 -0.88 0.59
C ASP A 30 1.31 -2.30 0.70
N CYS A 31 2.02 -2.60 1.78
CA CYS A 31 2.56 -3.95 2.05
C CYS A 31 1.75 -4.73 3.09
N ASN A 32 0.62 -4.21 3.58
CA ASN A 32 -0.19 -4.79 4.67
C ASN A 32 0.66 -5.16 5.90
N GLY A 33 1.58 -4.27 6.30
CA GLY A 33 2.45 -4.49 7.46
C GLY A 33 3.67 -5.38 7.26
N LYS A 34 3.88 -5.95 6.06
CA LYS A 34 5.01 -6.86 5.82
C LYS A 34 6.38 -6.18 5.85
N GLY A 35 6.47 -4.90 5.49
CA GLY A 35 7.74 -4.19 5.35
C GLY A 35 8.50 -4.53 4.06
N PHE A 36 8.36 -5.73 3.53
CA PHE A 36 8.97 -6.17 2.28
C PHE A 36 7.94 -6.80 1.32
N GLN A 37 8.31 -6.91 0.05
CA GLN A 37 7.53 -7.60 -0.97
C GLN A 37 8.39 -8.69 -1.62
N ILE A 38 7.76 -9.83 -1.87
CA ILE A 38 8.37 -10.92 -2.62
C ILE A 38 7.71 -10.91 -4.01
N PRO A 39 8.47 -10.70 -5.08
CA PRO A 39 7.98 -10.83 -6.44
C PRO A 39 7.30 -12.18 -6.67
N ILE A 40 6.32 -12.24 -7.56
CA ILE A 40 5.75 -13.51 -7.99
C ILE A 40 6.85 -14.32 -8.67
N VAL A 41 7.16 -15.47 -8.08
CA VAL A 41 8.21 -16.40 -8.53
C VAL A 41 7.77 -17.14 -9.80
N ASN A 42 8.73 -17.43 -10.67
CA ASN A 42 8.63 -18.51 -11.65
C ASN A 42 9.75 -19.53 -11.38
N GLU A 43 9.66 -20.74 -11.94
CA GLU A 43 10.62 -21.82 -11.68
C GLU A 43 12.09 -21.46 -12.01
N TYR A 44 12.30 -20.45 -12.85
CA TYR A 44 13.62 -20.01 -13.31
C TYR A 44 14.15 -18.78 -12.59
N SER A 45 13.46 -18.29 -11.55
CA SER A 45 13.84 -17.08 -10.85
C SER A 45 13.78 -17.29 -9.34
N PHE A 46 14.91 -17.02 -8.67
CA PHE A 46 14.97 -16.85 -7.21
C PHE A 46 14.86 -15.35 -6.93
N PRO A 47 13.65 -14.82 -6.69
CA PRO A 47 13.49 -13.41 -6.44
C PRO A 47 13.98 -13.07 -5.04
N GLU A 48 14.76 -12.00 -4.97
CA GLU A 48 15.11 -11.37 -3.70
C GLU A 48 13.89 -10.62 -3.17
N SER A 49 13.68 -10.69 -1.85
CA SER A 49 12.75 -9.79 -1.18
C SER A 49 13.30 -8.37 -1.29
N TYR A 50 12.43 -7.42 -1.65
CA TYR A 50 12.78 -6.00 -1.63
C TYR A 50 11.93 -5.26 -0.61
N ASP A 51 12.48 -4.22 -0.01
CA ASP A 51 11.78 -3.40 0.96
C ASP A 51 10.63 -2.65 0.30
N CYS A 52 9.50 -2.57 1.01
CA CYS A 52 8.35 -1.79 0.57
C CYS A 52 8.75 -0.32 0.48
N PRO A 53 8.69 0.31 -0.71
CA PRO A 53 9.18 1.67 -0.91
C PRO A 53 8.33 2.69 -0.15
N SER A 54 7.03 2.43 0.02
CA SER A 54 6.12 3.35 0.68
C SER A 54 6.37 3.48 2.18
N CYS A 55 6.91 2.45 2.84
CA CYS A 55 7.20 2.47 4.28
C CYS A 55 8.68 2.21 4.60
N LEU A 56 9.54 2.22 3.57
CA LEU A 56 10.99 2.04 3.68
C LEU A 56 11.39 0.79 4.48
N GLY A 57 10.71 -0.34 4.26
CA GLY A 57 11.05 -1.59 4.97
C GLY A 57 10.38 -1.79 6.34
N SER A 58 9.83 -0.72 6.94
CA SER A 58 9.32 -0.78 8.33
C SER A 58 8.02 -1.59 8.49
N GLY A 59 7.15 -1.56 7.48
CA GLY A 59 5.79 -2.07 7.57
C GLY A 59 4.84 -1.20 8.41
N SER A 60 5.27 -0.05 8.94
CA SER A 60 4.44 0.77 9.83
C SER A 60 3.56 1.78 9.07
N PHE A 61 2.41 2.12 9.65
CA PHE A 61 1.56 3.19 9.10
C PHE A 61 2.21 4.58 9.23
N SER A 62 2.96 4.82 10.31
CA SER A 62 3.63 6.11 10.56
C SER A 62 4.70 6.42 9.53
N ASP A 63 5.51 5.43 9.17
CA ASP A 63 6.55 5.59 8.15
C ASP A 63 5.93 5.73 6.76
N TRP A 64 4.83 5.00 6.50
CA TRP A 64 4.04 5.18 5.29
C TRP A 64 3.49 6.60 5.16
N SER A 65 2.83 7.11 6.20
CA SER A 65 2.23 8.45 6.21
C SER A 65 3.29 9.55 6.08
N SER A 66 4.46 9.36 6.69
CA SER A 66 5.59 10.29 6.58
C SER A 66 6.21 10.32 5.18
N SER A 67 6.20 9.19 4.49
CA SER A 67 6.74 9.08 3.12
C SER A 67 5.78 9.63 2.07
N ASN A 68 4.47 9.50 2.29
CA ASN A 68 3.42 9.90 1.34
C ASN A 68 2.90 11.34 1.54
N SER A 69 3.41 12.07 2.54
CA SER A 69 3.07 13.48 2.83
C SER A 69 4.03 14.50 2.19
N ARG A 70 4.95 14.03 1.34
CA ARG A 70 5.83 14.85 0.51
C ARG A 70 5.30 14.93 -0.92
#